data_AF-A0A7C4NEK6-F1
#
_entry.id   AF-A0A7C4NEK6-F1
#
_cell.length_a   1.000
_cell.length_b   1.000
_cell.length_c   1.000
_cell.angle_alpha   90.00
_cell.angle_beta   90.00
_cell.angle_gamma   90.00
#
_symmetry.space_group_name_H-M   'P 1'
#
loop_
_entity.id
_entity.type
_entity.pdbx_description
1 polymer ?
#
loop_
_entity_poly.entity_id
_entity_poly.type
_entity_poly.pdbx_seq_one_letter_code
_entity_poly.pdbx_strand_id
1 'polypeptide(L)'
;MSHYLPITESLKPYLEGKIQESCSTKPSYIAKIKWGLFETVADRLRGRCDDLKIIGEVMFKCSKNGGVITFFVKNGRLIVEASSKEEALRLLEDILV
;
A
#
# COMPACT_ATOMS: atom_id res chain seq x y z
N MET A 1 10.23 -2.17 19.21
CA MET A 1 9.96 -3.49 18.59
C MET A 1 9.18 -3.22 17.31
N SER A 2 9.63 -3.71 16.15
CA SER A 2 8.85 -3.59 14.91
C SER A 2 7.75 -4.65 14.90
N HIS A 3 6.49 -4.24 14.85
CA HIS A 3 5.35 -5.17 14.73
C HIS A 3 5.16 -5.51 13.24
N TYR A 4 5.42 -6.78 12.90
CA TYR A 4 5.19 -7.30 11.55
C TYR A 4 3.89 -8.08 11.50
N LEU A 5 3.09 -7.81 10.47
CA LEU A 5 1.77 -8.38 10.29
C LEU A 5 1.77 -9.40 9.15
N PRO A 6 1.14 -10.58 9.35
CA PRO A 6 0.95 -11.52 8.26
C PRO A 6 0.02 -10.90 7.20
N ILE A 7 0.38 -11.06 5.93
CA ILE A 7 -0.47 -10.69 4.79
C ILE A 7 -1.55 -11.75 4.58
N THR A 8 -2.73 -11.33 4.11
CA THR A 8 -3.82 -12.22 3.72
C THR A 8 -3.45 -13.02 2.46
N GLU A 9 -4.07 -14.19 2.26
CA GLU A 9 -3.80 -15.05 1.08
C GLU A 9 -4.01 -14.31 -0.24
N SER A 10 -5.01 -13.43 -0.29
CA SER A 10 -5.36 -12.53 -1.39
C SER A 10 -4.25 -11.54 -1.75
N LEU A 11 -3.45 -11.09 -0.78
CA LEU A 11 -2.37 -10.12 -0.98
C LEU A 11 -1.01 -10.77 -1.26
N LYS A 12 -0.83 -12.07 -0.96
CA LYS A 12 0.40 -12.83 -1.25
C LYS A 12 0.88 -12.75 -2.70
N PRO A 13 0.03 -12.70 -3.74
CA PRO A 13 0.49 -12.55 -5.11
C PRO A 13 1.20 -11.23 -5.35
N TYR A 14 0.87 -10.16 -4.60
CA TYR A 14 1.35 -8.81 -4.84
C TYR A 14 2.46 -8.36 -3.90
N LEU A 15 2.45 -8.83 -2.64
CA LEU A 15 3.33 -8.34 -1.59
C LEU A 15 4.49 -9.29 -1.28
N GLU A 16 5.67 -8.74 -0.97
CA GLU A 16 6.80 -9.46 -0.40
C GLU A 16 6.66 -9.56 1.12
N GLY A 17 6.40 -10.77 1.60
CA GLY A 17 6.55 -11.11 3.02
C GLY A 17 5.45 -10.54 3.92
N LYS A 18 5.77 -9.51 4.71
CA LYS A 18 4.94 -9.02 5.82
C LYS A 18 4.73 -7.51 5.72
N ILE A 19 3.65 -7.02 6.32
CA ILE A 19 3.40 -5.58 6.46
C ILE A 19 4.04 -5.11 7.76
N GLN A 20 4.84 -4.06 7.70
CA GLN A 20 5.47 -3.44 8.87
C GLN A 20 4.59 -2.31 9.38
N GLU A 21 4.20 -2.35 10.65
CA GLU A 21 3.58 -1.22 11.33
C GLU A 21 4.64 -0.21 11.76
N SER A 22 4.39 1.06 11.46
CA SER A 22 5.23 2.19 11.85
C SER A 22 4.55 2.93 13.01
N CYS A 23 5.24 3.01 14.15
CA CYS A 23 4.76 3.76 15.32
C CYS A 23 5.00 5.26 15.09
N SER A 24 4.08 5.92 14.39
CA SER A 24 4.05 7.38 14.20
C SER A 24 2.80 7.99 14.86
N THR A 25 2.72 9.32 14.93
CA THR A 25 1.54 10.04 15.45
C THR A 25 0.25 9.70 14.71
N LYS A 26 0.36 9.18 13.48
CA LYS A 26 -0.70 8.48 12.76
C LYS A 26 -0.25 7.05 12.48
N PRO A 27 -1.10 6.04 12.74
CA PRO A 27 -0.77 4.66 12.40
C PRO A 27 -0.54 4.54 10.89
N SER A 28 0.58 3.93 10.52
CA SER A 28 0.93 3.69 9.13
C SER A 28 1.54 2.31 8.95
N TYR A 29 1.24 1.72 7.80
CA TYR A 29 1.50 0.32 7.49
C TYR A 29 2.29 0.26 6.18
N ILE A 30 3.46 -0.34 6.22
CA ILE A 30 4.38 -0.40 5.09
C ILE A 30 4.38 -1.82 4.54
N ALA A 31 3.91 -1.97 3.32
CA ALA A 31 4.03 -3.16 2.51
C ALA A 31 5.16 -3.00 1.49
N LYS A 32 5.73 -4.11 1.05
CA LYS A 32 6.67 -4.14 -0.08
C LYS A 32 6.02 -4.92 -1.22
N ILE A 33 6.03 -4.36 -2.42
CA ILE A 33 5.50 -4.99 -3.62
C ILE A 33 6.55 -5.96 -4.17
N LYS A 34 6.10 -7.12 -4.68
CA LYS A 34 6.96 -8.08 -5.38
C LYS A 34 7.59 -7.46 -6.62
N TRP A 35 8.84 -7.83 -6.85
CA TRP A 35 9.55 -7.48 -8.07
C TRP A 35 8.76 -7.92 -9.30
N GLY A 36 8.69 -7.04 -10.29
CA GLY A 36 7.93 -7.27 -11.54
C GLY A 36 6.44 -6.91 -11.49
N LEU A 37 5.89 -6.54 -10.32
CA LEU A 37 4.47 -6.14 -10.20
C LEU A 37 4.27 -4.62 -10.06
N PHE A 38 5.32 -3.82 -10.19
CA PHE A 38 5.24 -2.38 -9.94
C PHE A 38 4.30 -1.68 -10.92
N GLU A 39 4.33 -2.05 -12.21
CA GLU A 39 3.42 -1.52 -13.22
C GLU A 39 1.97 -1.94 -12.94
N THR A 40 1.75 -3.22 -12.62
CA THR A 40 0.42 -3.73 -12.25
C THR A 40 -0.17 -2.98 -11.05
N VAL A 41 0.64 -2.70 -10.03
CA VAL A 41 0.20 -1.93 -8.85
C VAL A 41 -0.08 -0.47 -9.23
N ALA A 42 0.77 0.15 -10.06
CA ALA A 42 0.56 1.51 -10.54
C ALA A 42 -0.74 1.62 -11.36
N ASP A 43 -1.03 0.69 -12.25
CA ASP A 43 -2.26 0.67 -13.05
C ASP A 43 -3.50 0.43 -12.20
N ARG A 44 -3.40 -0.47 -11.21
CA ARG A 44 -4.48 -0.65 -10.23
C ARG A 44 -4.77 0.61 -9.43
N LEU A 45 -3.73 1.33 -8.98
CA LEU A 45 -3.90 2.63 -8.32
C LEU A 45 -4.58 3.64 -9.25
N ARG A 46 -4.20 3.70 -10.53
CA ARG A 46 -4.86 4.56 -11.53
C ARG A 46 -6.33 4.22 -11.73
N GLY A 47 -6.68 2.93 -11.75
CA GLY A 47 -8.05 2.48 -11.98
C GLY A 47 -8.95 2.53 -10.75
N ARG A 48 -8.40 2.57 -9.54
CA ARG A 48 -9.15 2.46 -8.28
C ARG A 48 -9.12 3.72 -7.41
N CYS A 49 -8.28 4.70 -7.74
CA CYS A 49 -8.19 5.96 -7.00
C CYS A 49 -8.57 7.16 -7.88
N ASP A 50 -9.72 7.77 -7.59
CA ASP A 50 -10.21 8.95 -8.31
C ASP A 50 -9.36 10.21 -8.04
N ASP A 51 -8.78 10.32 -6.84
CA ASP A 51 -7.95 11.46 -6.40
C ASP A 51 -6.44 11.23 -6.58
N LEU A 52 -6.06 10.31 -7.48
CA LEU A 52 -4.67 9.90 -7.64
C LEU A 52 -3.77 11.07 -8.05
N LYS A 53 -2.80 11.35 -7.19
CA LYS A 53 -1.69 12.27 -7.44
C LYS A 53 -0.45 11.49 -7.84
N ILE A 54 0.08 11.82 -9.01
CA ILE A 54 1.31 11.25 -9.53
C ILE A 54 2.40 12.32 -9.39
N ILE A 55 3.45 12.05 -8.60
CA ILE A 55 4.57 12.97 -8.39
C ILE A 55 5.78 12.41 -9.13
N GLY A 56 5.99 12.90 -10.34
CA GLY A 56 6.94 12.33 -11.29
C GLY A 56 6.61 10.87 -11.62
N GLU A 57 7.58 10.12 -12.13
CA GLU A 57 7.38 8.70 -12.47
C GLU A 57 7.62 7.74 -11.28
N VAL A 58 7.82 8.29 -10.09
CA VAL A 58 8.38 7.56 -8.94
C VAL A 58 7.40 7.37 -7.80
N MET A 59 6.33 8.16 -7.73
CA MET A 59 5.41 8.14 -6.60
C MET A 59 3.96 8.33 -7.01
N PHE A 60 3.11 7.45 -6.49
CA PHE A 60 1.66 7.48 -6.63
C PHE A 60 1.07 7.70 -5.24
N LYS A 61 0.15 8.65 -5.10
CA LYS A 61 -0.52 8.93 -3.83
C LYS A 61 -2.01 9.10 -4.06
N CYS A 62 -2.85 8.39 -3.32
CA CYS A 62 -4.29 8.59 -3.32
C CYS A 62 -4.89 8.45 -1.94
N SER A 63 -6.11 8.93 -1.78
CA SER A 63 -6.89 8.86 -0.54
C SER A 63 -8.13 8.05 -0.81
N LYS A 64 -8.38 7.02 0.01
CA LYS A 64 -9.54 6.15 -0.17
C LYS A 64 -10.10 5.72 1.18
N ASN A 65 -11.42 5.79 1.32
CA ASN A 65 -12.15 5.41 2.53
C ASN A 65 -11.56 5.99 3.84
N GLY A 66 -11.04 7.23 3.80
CA GLY A 66 -10.42 7.88 4.95
C GLY A 66 -8.93 7.56 5.18
N GLY A 67 -8.39 6.55 4.51
CA GLY A 67 -6.96 6.23 4.50
C GLY A 67 -6.21 6.89 3.34
N VAL A 68 -4.87 6.89 3.44
CA VAL A 68 -3.99 7.42 2.41
C VAL A 68 -3.01 6.34 1.97
N ILE A 69 -2.92 6.09 0.67
CA ILE A 69 -2.03 5.10 0.08
C ILE A 69 -0.95 5.85 -0.71
N THR A 70 0.32 5.54 -0.42
CA THR A 70 1.48 6.10 -1.12
C THR A 70 2.36 4.97 -1.62
N PHE A 71 2.50 4.83 -2.93
CA PHE A 71 3.37 3.85 -3.58
C PHE A 71 4.62 4.52 -4.15
N PHE A 72 5.78 4.03 -3.74
CA PHE A 72 7.10 4.43 -4.20
C PHE A 72 7.64 3.39 -5.18
N VAL A 73 7.54 3.67 -6.47
CA VAL A 73 7.94 2.75 -7.55
C VAL A 73 9.41 2.37 -7.44
N LYS A 74 10.29 3.36 -7.15
CA LYS A 74 11.75 3.19 -7.12
C LYS A 74 12.24 2.06 -6.20
N ASN A 75 11.53 1.78 -5.12
CA ASN A 75 11.91 0.78 -4.13
C ASN A 75 10.79 -0.23 -3.84
N GLY A 76 9.69 -0.20 -4.61
CA GLY A 76 8.54 -1.06 -4.43
C GLY A 76 7.82 -0.90 -3.09
N ARG A 77 8.02 0.20 -2.34
CA ARG A 77 7.39 0.37 -1.03
C ARG A 77 6.01 0.96 -1.18
N LEU A 78 5.04 0.40 -0.49
CA LEU A 78 3.67 0.89 -0.45
C LEU A 78 3.30 1.19 1.01
N ILE A 79 3.01 2.45 1.29
CA ILE A 79 2.68 2.96 2.61
C ILE A 79 1.19 3.23 2.67
N VAL A 80 0.53 2.74 3.71
CA VAL A 80 -0.89 2.93 3.95
C VAL A 80 -1.06 3.59 5.31
N GLU A 81 -1.50 4.85 5.32
CA GLU A 81 -1.93 5.55 6.53
C GLU A 81 -3.39 5.17 6.79
N ALA A 82 -3.66 4.53 7.92
CA ALA A 82 -4.98 4.04 8.30
C ALA A 82 -5.10 3.99 9.82
N SER A 83 -6.33 4.02 10.34
CA SER A 83 -6.62 4.08 11.78
C SER A 83 -6.35 2.74 12.47
N SER A 84 -6.41 1.63 11.72
CA SER A 84 -6.09 0.29 12.21
C SER A 84 -5.46 -0.59 11.14
N LYS A 85 -4.91 -1.72 11.60
CA LYS A 85 -4.38 -2.79 10.75
C LYS A 85 -5.44 -3.32 9.79
N GLU A 86 -6.64 -3.59 10.30
CA GLU A 86 -7.73 -4.17 9.52
C GLU A 86 -8.16 -3.21 8.41
N GLU A 87 -8.19 -1.92 8.70
CA GLU A 87 -8.44 -0.88 7.71
C GLU A 87 -7.33 -0.85 6.65
N ALA A 88 -6.06 -0.90 7.06
CA ALA A 88 -4.94 -0.94 6.12
C ALA A 88 -4.99 -2.16 5.19
N LEU A 89 -5.31 -3.34 5.72
CA LEU A 89 -5.47 -4.56 4.92
C LEU A 89 -6.62 -4.45 3.92
N ARG A 90 -7.78 -3.91 4.34
CA ARG A 90 -8.91 -3.69 3.45
C ARG A 90 -8.59 -2.72 2.32
N LEU A 91 -7.87 -1.64 2.62
CA LEU A 91 -7.42 -0.68 1.61
C LEU A 91 -6.46 -1.33 0.61
N LEU A 92 -5.53 -2.15 1.09
CA LEU A 92 -4.63 -2.90 0.22
C LEU A 92 -5.41 -3.87 -0.67
N GLU A 93 -6.38 -4.60 -0.13
CA GLU A 93 -7.20 -5.54 -0.89
C GLU A 93 -8.05 -4.83 -1.94
N ASP A 94 -8.69 -3.71 -1.61
CA ASP A 94 -9.52 -2.95 -2.56
C ASP A 94 -8.74 -2.42 -3.77
N ILE A 95 -7.46 -2.11 -3.58
CA ILE A 95 -6.56 -1.69 -4.68
C ILE A 95 -5.99 -2.90 -5.41
N LEU A 96 -5.44 -3.87 -4.67
CA LEU A 96 -4.58 -4.92 -5.21
C LEU A 96 -5.34 -6.15 -5.69
N VAL A 97 -6.60 -6.36 -5.31
CA VAL A 97 -7.41 -7.54 -5.68
C VAL A 97 -8.50 -7.13 -6.65
#